data_AF-A0A540X3G2-F1
#
_entry.id   AF-A0A540X3G2-F1
#
_cell.length_a   1.000
_cell.length_b   1.000
_cell.length_c   1.000
_cell.angle_alpha   90.00
_cell.angle_beta   90.00
_cell.angle_gamma   90.00
#
_symmetry.space_group_name_H-M   'P 1'
#
loop_
_entity.id
_entity.type
_entity.pdbx_description
1 polymer ?
#
loop_
_entity_poly.entity_id
_entity_poly.type
_entity_poly.pdbx_seq_one_letter_code
_entity_poly.pdbx_strand_id
1 'polypeptide(L)'
;MKLDDLVLALTVSLLRVEREQWLDVLTRLETNLGSGWTLRLLEVPGTYSVGARTREGRELPLEAWREVLDGEELVSVRAMDLGGLGPGELPDHVAAAFVNSEALVLDVRTKQGNTLYQLEVVFSSSSLITPRQFVDFARAQPNAERVLEALSLVITDSNTMNQRPAVSASQVADYLCSREGAALFDLIGGDLLKELQSTVLRHGGAMVLSEDFRPFFQTLDPDDFERSLLPPERLAEFVPSDERVYLSGDDFGRDFVALVEAQPFAEEVWARAAENLNRFTAPDATPYTSQSLKELLATAEPAAVHGIPSGNLMEELQMTCKARGAELIIPEPLRERVRAQGYTKEQQAKDPGLIPERERLRLVPNDSRYQMYLFNALKVARSPLLSPRATTNTRAELLSSLKDAEEFATRKGSPFAEAFGLARFILENTGFQLRDAAPERLAAVREALRSVGLGERACDAFERRFSLVTLFQVFPSSEERLRGLMACSVADVFGGMGSWNDEFFESDEDQAWYERVTQRLFRALREFFVTMVNAR
;
A
#
# COMPACT_ATOMS: atom_id res chain seq x y z
N MET A 1 -0.12 -9.94 13.63
CA MET A 1 -0.65 -8.76 14.34
C MET A 1 -0.45 -7.59 13.41
N LYS A 2 -1.55 -6.97 13.02
CA LYS A 2 -1.60 -5.70 12.32
C LYS A 2 -0.94 -4.61 13.15
N LEU A 3 -0.40 -3.60 12.48
CA LEU A 3 0.31 -2.53 13.17
C LEU A 3 -0.64 -1.72 14.07
N ASP A 4 -1.89 -1.55 13.63
CA ASP A 4 -2.97 -0.90 14.37
C ASP A 4 -3.26 -1.59 15.72
N ASP A 5 -3.35 -2.93 15.72
CA ASP A 5 -3.54 -3.74 16.93
C ASP A 5 -2.32 -3.63 17.86
N LEU A 6 -1.11 -3.63 17.31
CA LEU A 6 0.11 -3.43 18.09
C LEU A 6 0.11 -2.05 18.75
N VAL A 7 -0.23 -0.99 18.01
CA VAL A 7 -0.29 0.38 18.54
C VAL A 7 -1.36 0.50 19.62
N LEU A 8 -2.53 -0.12 19.46
CA LEU A 8 -3.55 -0.19 20.50
C LEU A 8 -3.02 -0.89 21.76
N ALA A 9 -2.43 -2.08 21.61
CA ALA A 9 -1.92 -2.87 22.72
C ALA A 9 -0.80 -2.14 23.48
N LEU A 10 0.14 -1.50 22.76
CA LEU A 10 1.21 -0.69 23.34
C LEU A 10 0.63 0.53 24.06
N THR A 11 -0.31 1.24 23.44
CA THR A 11 -0.91 2.45 24.02
C THR A 11 -1.70 2.14 25.28
N VAL A 12 -2.49 1.06 25.30
CA VAL A 12 -3.19 0.59 26.52
C VAL A 12 -2.19 0.24 27.62
N SER A 13 -1.12 -0.48 27.28
CA SER A 13 -0.09 -0.89 28.25
C SER A 13 0.60 0.32 28.84
N LEU A 14 1.02 1.24 27.96
CA LEU A 14 1.71 2.45 28.32
C LEU A 14 0.80 3.29 29.21
N LEU A 15 -0.42 3.66 28.77
CA LEU A 15 -1.41 4.46 29.53
C LEU A 15 -1.77 3.90 30.93
N ARG A 16 -1.48 2.63 31.22
CA ARG A 16 -1.70 2.02 32.55
C ARG A 16 -0.49 2.10 33.48
N VAL A 17 0.66 2.50 32.98
CA VAL A 17 1.87 2.70 33.78
C VAL A 17 1.62 3.83 34.80
N GLU A 18 2.11 3.62 36.02
CA GLU A 18 2.06 4.63 37.08
C GLU A 18 2.80 5.90 36.67
N ARG A 19 2.28 7.06 37.08
CA ARG A 19 2.76 8.37 36.62
C ARG A 19 4.26 8.56 36.87
N GLU A 20 4.77 8.06 38.00
CA GLU A 20 6.17 8.18 38.41
C GLU A 20 7.13 7.38 37.52
N GLN A 21 6.63 6.32 36.86
CA GLN A 21 7.44 5.43 36.00
C GLN A 21 7.23 5.71 34.52
N TRP A 22 6.24 6.55 34.17
CA TRP A 22 5.81 6.78 32.80
C TRP A 22 6.95 7.12 31.84
N LEU A 23 7.72 8.16 32.16
CA LEU A 23 8.74 8.69 31.25
C LEU A 23 9.86 7.68 31.01
N ASP A 24 10.21 6.91 32.02
CA ASP A 24 11.22 5.84 31.93
C ASP A 24 10.72 4.69 31.04
N VAL A 25 9.47 4.23 31.24
CA VAL A 25 8.87 3.18 30.38
C VAL A 25 8.69 3.68 28.94
N LEU A 26 8.24 4.92 28.74
CA LEU A 26 8.11 5.56 27.42
C LEU A 26 9.46 5.55 26.68
N THR A 27 10.53 5.95 27.35
CA THR A 27 11.88 6.01 26.77
C THR A 27 12.39 4.62 26.40
N ARG A 28 12.19 3.62 27.27
CA ARG A 28 12.54 2.22 26.98
C ARG A 28 11.75 1.66 25.80
N LEU A 29 10.45 1.97 25.72
CA LEU A 29 9.60 1.55 24.62
C LEU A 29 10.06 2.15 23.28
N GLU A 30 10.28 3.47 23.22
CA GLU A 30 10.80 4.12 22.01
C GLU A 30 12.17 3.56 21.60
N THR A 31 13.05 3.27 22.57
CA THR A 31 14.34 2.64 22.29
C THR A 31 14.17 1.28 21.62
N ASN A 32 13.21 0.47 22.09
CA ASN A 32 12.93 -0.85 21.51
C ASN A 32 12.21 -0.77 20.16
N LEU A 33 11.36 0.24 19.95
CA LEU A 33 10.72 0.52 18.65
C LEU A 33 11.74 1.03 17.61
N GLY A 34 12.81 1.69 18.07
CA GLY A 34 13.88 2.22 17.23
C GLY A 34 13.57 3.60 16.64
N SER A 35 14.51 4.13 15.85
CA SER A 35 14.45 5.49 15.30
C SER A 35 13.32 5.73 14.29
N GLY A 36 12.65 4.66 13.83
CA GLY A 36 11.49 4.75 12.97
C GLY A 36 10.21 5.15 13.71
N TRP A 37 10.25 5.36 15.03
CA TRP A 37 9.07 5.71 15.83
C TRP A 37 9.29 6.96 16.67
N THR A 38 8.20 7.71 16.90
CA THR A 38 8.15 8.77 17.91
C THR A 38 6.80 8.76 18.63
N LEU A 39 6.84 8.88 19.96
CA LEU A 39 5.66 8.98 20.82
C LEU A 39 5.53 10.38 21.42
N ARG A 40 6.49 11.27 21.12
CA ARG A 40 6.59 12.64 21.65
C ARG A 40 6.24 13.71 20.64
N LEU A 41 6.37 13.39 19.35
CA LEU A 41 6.10 14.31 18.26
C LEU A 41 5.09 13.68 17.29
N LEU A 42 4.37 14.53 16.58
CA LEU A 42 3.54 14.15 15.45
C LEU A 42 4.19 14.64 14.16
N GLU A 43 3.80 14.06 13.03
CA GLU A 43 4.21 14.51 11.68
C GLU A 43 5.73 14.52 11.45
N VAL A 44 6.48 13.61 12.09
CA VAL A 44 7.94 13.54 11.93
C VAL A 44 8.29 12.70 10.69
N PRO A 45 8.98 13.28 9.68
CA PRO A 45 9.35 12.57 8.46
C PRO A 45 10.16 11.29 8.73
N GLY A 46 9.87 10.25 7.97
CA GLY A 46 10.53 8.94 8.08
C GLY A 46 10.12 8.13 9.30
N THR A 47 9.10 8.55 10.05
CA THR A 47 8.70 7.89 11.29
C THR A 47 7.21 7.54 11.36
N TYR A 48 6.91 6.59 12.24
CA TYR A 48 5.60 6.32 12.77
C TYR A 48 5.37 7.14 14.04
N SER A 49 4.30 7.92 14.09
CA SER A 49 3.92 8.69 15.28
C SER A 49 2.67 8.13 15.94
N VAL A 50 2.55 8.24 17.26
CA VAL A 50 1.33 7.85 18.00
C VAL A 50 0.81 9.06 18.78
N GLY A 51 -0.50 9.28 18.75
CA GLY A 51 -1.13 10.37 19.45
C GLY A 51 -2.64 10.23 19.57
N ALA A 52 -3.30 11.30 19.97
CA ALA A 52 -4.75 11.36 20.03
C ALA A 52 -5.29 12.67 19.49
N ARG A 53 -6.50 12.60 18.93
CA ARG A 53 -7.32 13.76 18.61
C ARG A 53 -8.42 13.87 19.65
N THR A 54 -8.40 14.98 20.39
CA THR A 54 -9.39 15.31 21.42
C THR A 54 -10.77 15.59 20.79
N ARG A 55 -11.83 15.67 21.61
CA ARG A 55 -13.18 16.01 21.12
C ARG A 55 -13.26 17.39 20.46
N GLU A 56 -12.36 18.29 20.84
CA GLU A 56 -12.22 19.64 20.27
C GLU A 56 -11.47 19.64 18.93
N GLY A 57 -10.99 18.48 18.47
CA GLY A 57 -10.24 18.33 17.23
C GLY A 57 -8.74 18.61 17.38
N ARG A 58 -8.25 18.96 18.58
CA ARG A 58 -6.82 19.15 18.82
C ARG A 58 -6.08 17.82 18.79
N GLU A 59 -5.04 17.75 17.97
CA GLU A 59 -4.13 16.61 17.86
C GLU A 59 -2.96 16.79 18.84
N LEU A 60 -2.65 15.73 19.58
CA LEU A 60 -1.63 15.69 20.61
C LEU A 60 -0.78 14.44 20.43
N PRO A 61 0.57 14.54 20.47
CA PRO A 61 1.41 13.35 20.60
C PRO A 61 1.09 12.61 21.90
N LEU A 62 1.40 11.31 21.94
CA LEU A 62 1.03 10.43 23.06
C LEU A 62 1.51 10.96 24.42
N GLU A 63 2.72 11.54 24.50
CA GLU A 63 3.26 12.17 25.71
C GLU A 63 2.39 13.35 26.18
N ALA A 64 2.10 14.31 25.30
CA ALA A 64 1.26 15.47 25.64
C ALA A 64 -0.18 15.05 25.96
N TRP A 65 -0.70 14.02 25.28
CA TRP A 65 -2.02 13.48 25.59
C TRP A 65 -2.06 12.85 26.98
N ARG A 66 -1.01 12.14 27.40
CA ARG A 66 -0.91 11.61 28.76
C ARG A 66 -0.98 12.72 29.81
N GLU A 67 -0.30 13.85 29.60
CA GLU A 67 -0.33 14.98 30.54
C GLU A 67 -1.76 15.54 30.73
N VAL A 68 -2.53 15.61 29.64
CA VAL A 68 -3.95 16.00 29.70
C VAL A 68 -4.73 15.01 30.55
N LEU A 69 -4.58 13.70 30.30
CA LEU A 69 -5.26 12.65 31.06
C LEU A 69 -4.89 12.64 32.55
N ASP A 70 -3.63 12.95 32.89
CA ASP A 70 -3.19 13.10 34.28
C ASP A 70 -3.84 14.31 34.96
N GLY A 71 -4.00 15.42 34.23
CA GLY A 71 -4.74 16.60 34.70
C GLY A 71 -6.23 16.34 34.92
N GLU A 72 -6.82 15.40 34.17
CA GLU A 72 -8.21 14.94 34.34
C GLU A 72 -8.36 13.83 35.39
N GLU A 73 -7.26 13.39 36.00
CA GLU A 73 -7.17 12.24 36.92
C GLU A 73 -7.64 10.93 36.27
N LEU A 74 -6.75 10.31 35.50
CA LEU A 74 -6.96 9.03 34.83
C LEU A 74 -7.36 7.92 35.82
N VAL A 75 -8.51 7.29 35.59
CA VAL A 75 -9.08 6.21 36.42
C VAL A 75 -8.83 4.84 35.81
N SER A 76 -9.08 4.68 34.51
CA SER A 76 -8.85 3.39 33.83
C SER A 76 -8.74 3.53 32.33
N VAL A 77 -7.94 2.67 31.72
CA VAL A 77 -7.80 2.53 30.27
C VAL A 77 -8.04 1.09 29.86
N ARG A 78 -8.89 0.83 28.86
CA ARG A 78 -9.21 -0.52 28.39
C ARG A 78 -9.40 -0.53 26.88
N ALA A 79 -9.01 -1.62 26.22
CA ALA A 79 -9.46 -1.89 24.87
C ALA A 79 -10.88 -2.46 24.91
N MET A 80 -11.71 -2.11 23.94
CA MET A 80 -13.05 -2.66 23.75
C MET A 80 -13.25 -3.00 22.29
N ASP A 81 -13.93 -4.10 22.03
CA ASP A 81 -14.50 -4.36 20.71
C ASP A 81 -15.95 -3.86 20.75
N LEU A 82 -16.28 -2.82 19.97
CA LEU A 82 -17.66 -2.36 19.87
C LEU A 82 -18.52 -3.26 18.97
N GLY A 83 -17.93 -4.28 18.34
CA GLY A 83 -18.53 -4.97 17.21
C GLY A 83 -18.78 -3.99 16.07
N GLY A 84 -19.17 -4.47 14.89
CA GLY A 84 -19.60 -3.60 13.80
C GLY A 84 -20.68 -2.61 14.26
N LEU A 85 -20.31 -1.35 14.47
CA LEU A 85 -21.25 -0.23 14.47
C LEU A 85 -21.44 0.24 13.02
N GLY A 86 -22.00 -0.65 12.22
CA GLY A 86 -22.64 -0.37 10.94
C GLY A 86 -23.95 -1.17 10.88
N PRO A 87 -25.06 -0.62 10.37
CA PRO A 87 -26.31 -1.35 10.27
C PRO A 87 -26.22 -2.45 9.20
N GLY A 88 -26.10 -3.71 9.62
CA GLY A 88 -26.76 -4.86 8.96
C GLY A 88 -26.37 -5.35 7.55
N GLU A 89 -25.16 -5.14 6.99
CA GLU A 89 -24.93 -5.46 5.55
C GLU A 89 -23.79 -6.43 5.16
N LEU A 90 -22.89 -6.91 6.04
CA LEU A 90 -21.82 -7.83 5.61
C LEU A 90 -21.63 -9.05 6.54
N PRO A 91 -21.47 -10.28 6.00
CA PRO A 91 -21.02 -11.44 6.77
C PRO A 91 -19.63 -11.22 7.38
N ASP A 92 -19.37 -11.74 8.58
CA ASP A 92 -18.11 -11.55 9.32
C ASP A 92 -16.84 -11.92 8.51
N HIS A 93 -16.92 -12.92 7.62
CA HIS A 93 -15.78 -13.29 6.74
C HIS A 93 -15.51 -12.24 5.65
N VAL A 94 -16.54 -11.52 5.21
CA VAL A 94 -16.41 -10.37 4.29
C VAL A 94 -15.92 -9.14 5.04
N ALA A 95 -16.43 -8.89 6.26
CA ALA A 95 -15.94 -7.84 7.14
C ALA A 95 -14.44 -8.04 7.48
N ALA A 96 -14.01 -9.28 7.70
CA ALA A 96 -12.60 -9.63 7.91
C ALA A 96 -11.70 -9.33 6.70
N ALA A 97 -12.24 -9.35 5.47
CA ALA A 97 -11.54 -8.98 4.24
C ALA A 97 -11.43 -7.44 4.08
N PHE A 98 -12.42 -6.68 4.55
CA PHE A 98 -12.40 -5.22 4.62
C PHE A 98 -11.84 -4.76 5.98
N VAL A 99 -10.51 -4.81 6.09
CA VAL A 99 -9.65 -4.58 7.26
C VAL A 99 -9.89 -3.29 8.07
N ASN A 100 -10.75 -2.37 7.59
CA ASN A 100 -11.11 -1.12 8.28
C ASN A 100 -12.54 -1.09 8.86
N SER A 101 -13.29 -2.20 8.82
CA SER A 101 -14.71 -2.23 9.15
C SER A 101 -15.04 -2.45 10.65
N GLU A 102 -14.06 -2.66 11.54
CA GLU A 102 -14.35 -3.15 12.91
C GLU A 102 -13.70 -2.33 14.04
N ALA A 103 -14.57 -1.82 14.91
CA ALA A 103 -14.31 -0.79 15.91
C ALA A 103 -13.65 -1.33 17.20
N LEU A 104 -12.36 -1.70 17.13
CA LEU A 104 -11.56 -1.64 18.36
C LEU A 104 -11.44 -0.18 18.78
N VAL A 105 -11.84 0.07 20.01
CA VAL A 105 -11.74 1.38 20.62
C VAL A 105 -10.99 1.30 21.93
N LEU A 106 -10.40 2.43 22.28
CA LEU A 106 -9.77 2.68 23.56
C LEU A 106 -10.79 3.40 24.46
N ASP A 107 -11.23 2.73 25.53
CA ASP A 107 -12.07 3.28 26.60
C ASP A 107 -11.17 3.94 27.64
N VAL A 108 -11.22 5.26 27.72
CA VAL A 108 -10.45 6.07 28.67
C VAL A 108 -11.40 6.74 29.64
N ARG A 109 -11.31 6.36 30.92
CA ARG A 109 -12.08 6.93 32.01
C ARG A 109 -11.19 7.83 32.85
N THR A 110 -11.61 9.06 33.02
CA THR A 110 -11.03 10.06 33.93
C THR A 110 -12.07 10.43 34.98
N LYS A 111 -11.70 11.23 35.99
CA LYS A 111 -12.71 11.75 36.94
C LYS A 111 -13.69 12.71 36.28
N GLN A 112 -13.32 13.31 35.14
CA GLN A 112 -14.16 14.24 34.40
C GLN A 112 -15.17 13.54 33.48
N GLY A 113 -14.94 12.27 33.12
CA GLY A 113 -15.90 11.49 32.36
C GLY A 113 -15.30 10.28 31.65
N ASN A 114 -16.06 9.78 30.67
CA ASN A 114 -15.62 8.69 29.81
C ASN A 114 -15.53 9.14 28.34
N THR A 115 -14.46 8.72 27.66
CA THR A 115 -14.26 8.96 26.24
C THR A 115 -13.78 7.68 25.54
N LEU A 116 -14.47 7.34 24.46
CA LEU A 116 -14.06 6.28 23.53
C LEU A 116 -13.24 6.90 22.41
N TYR A 117 -12.11 6.28 22.09
CA TYR A 117 -11.26 6.69 20.98
C TYR A 117 -11.14 5.56 19.97
N GLN A 118 -11.35 5.87 18.69
CA GLN A 118 -11.10 4.95 17.58
C GLN A 118 -9.72 5.27 17.00
N LEU A 119 -8.91 4.24 16.75
CA LEU A 119 -7.63 4.43 16.11
C LEU A 119 -7.82 4.74 14.62
N GLU A 120 -7.19 5.80 14.15
CA GLU A 120 -7.16 6.21 12.75
C GLU A 120 -5.71 6.28 12.27
N VAL A 121 -5.45 5.79 11.06
CA VAL A 121 -4.17 5.95 10.40
C VAL A 121 -4.23 7.20 9.51
N VAL A 122 -3.30 8.12 9.73
CA VAL A 122 -3.15 9.35 8.94
C VAL A 122 -1.79 9.29 8.24
N PHE A 123 -1.80 9.45 6.93
CA PHE A 123 -0.58 9.51 6.13
C PHE A 123 -0.25 10.97 5.82
N SER A 124 1.04 11.28 5.71
CA SER A 124 1.46 12.51 5.05
C SER A 124 0.96 12.53 3.60
N SER A 125 0.79 13.72 3.03
CA SER A 125 0.41 13.85 1.62
C SER A 125 1.37 13.11 0.70
N SER A 126 0.84 12.56 -0.40
CA SER A 126 1.64 11.84 -1.41
C SER A 126 2.53 12.79 -2.22
N SER A 127 2.12 14.06 -2.28
CA SER A 127 2.75 15.13 -3.05
C SER A 127 3.17 16.29 -2.15
N LEU A 128 4.19 17.05 -2.55
CA LEU A 128 4.65 18.24 -1.80
C LEU A 128 3.61 19.37 -1.77
N ILE A 129 2.79 19.48 -2.81
CA ILE A 129 1.71 20.47 -2.83
C ILE A 129 0.59 20.05 -1.88
N THR A 130 0.13 20.96 -1.04
CA THR A 130 -1.07 20.75 -0.24
C THR A 130 -2.33 20.96 -1.09
N PRO A 131 -3.49 20.36 -0.73
CA PRO A 131 -4.75 20.60 -1.44
C PRO A 131 -5.12 22.08 -1.52
N ARG A 132 -4.81 22.86 -0.47
CA ARG A 132 -5.04 24.31 -0.45
C ARG A 132 -4.17 25.03 -1.49
N GLN A 133 -2.86 24.73 -1.53
CA GLN A 133 -1.96 25.30 -2.54
C GLN A 133 -2.36 24.88 -3.95
N PHE A 134 -2.85 23.65 -4.14
CA PHE A 134 -3.36 23.20 -5.43
C PHE A 134 -4.61 23.99 -5.86
N VAL A 135 -5.54 24.26 -4.94
CA VAL A 135 -6.71 25.11 -5.21
C VAL A 135 -6.28 26.54 -5.57
N ASP A 136 -5.30 27.10 -4.85
CA ASP A 136 -4.77 28.42 -5.14
C ASP A 136 -4.07 28.46 -6.51
N PHE A 137 -3.34 27.39 -6.86
CA PHE A 137 -2.76 27.21 -8.19
C PHE A 137 -3.82 27.13 -9.30
N ALA A 138 -4.90 26.38 -9.08
CA ALA A 138 -6.03 26.27 -10.01
C ALA A 138 -6.72 27.62 -10.24
N ARG A 139 -6.90 28.40 -9.18
CA ARG A 139 -7.48 29.75 -9.24
C ARG A 139 -6.59 30.78 -9.94
N ALA A 140 -5.28 30.56 -9.95
CA ALA A 140 -4.33 31.41 -10.64
C ALA A 140 -4.29 31.17 -12.17
N GLN A 141 -4.94 30.13 -12.67
CA GLN A 141 -4.95 29.81 -14.09
C GLN A 141 -5.93 30.67 -14.90
N PRO A 142 -5.69 30.86 -16.20
CA PRO A 142 -6.68 31.42 -17.11
C PRO A 142 -7.96 30.57 -17.13
N ASN A 143 -9.12 31.24 -17.17
CA ASN A 143 -10.44 30.58 -17.12
C ASN A 143 -10.62 29.69 -15.87
N ALA A 144 -10.21 30.19 -14.70
CA ALA A 144 -10.24 29.45 -13.43
C ALA A 144 -11.62 28.85 -13.12
N GLU A 145 -12.72 29.51 -13.48
CA GLU A 145 -14.07 28.97 -13.33
C GLU A 145 -14.27 27.66 -14.13
N ARG A 146 -13.75 27.58 -15.36
CA ARG A 146 -13.80 26.37 -16.18
C ARG A 146 -12.91 25.28 -15.63
N VAL A 147 -11.74 25.65 -15.12
CA VAL A 147 -10.85 24.72 -14.41
C VAL A 147 -11.57 24.10 -13.21
N LEU A 148 -12.17 24.91 -12.34
CA LEU A 148 -12.89 24.41 -11.17
C LEU A 148 -14.13 23.57 -11.55
N GLU A 149 -14.84 23.92 -12.63
CA GLU A 149 -15.89 23.09 -13.20
C GLU A 149 -15.35 21.70 -13.62
N ALA A 150 -14.25 21.65 -14.37
CA ALA A 150 -13.66 20.38 -14.82
C ALA A 150 -13.16 19.53 -13.64
N LEU A 151 -12.49 20.14 -12.66
CA LEU A 151 -12.07 19.46 -11.43
C LEU A 151 -13.27 18.87 -10.67
N SER A 152 -14.40 19.59 -10.63
CA SER A 152 -15.61 19.11 -9.96
C SER A 152 -16.20 17.84 -10.60
N LEU A 153 -16.04 17.68 -11.92
CA LEU A 153 -16.47 16.49 -12.64
C LEU A 153 -15.61 15.29 -12.25
N VAL A 154 -14.27 15.43 -12.29
CA VAL A 154 -13.35 14.35 -11.89
C VAL A 154 -13.58 13.92 -10.43
N ILE A 155 -13.75 14.90 -9.53
CA ILE A 155 -14.06 14.63 -8.11
C ILE A 155 -15.41 13.92 -7.98
N THR A 156 -16.44 14.39 -8.68
CA THR A 156 -17.79 13.81 -8.62
C THR A 156 -17.82 12.38 -9.16
N ASP A 157 -17.11 12.10 -10.24
CA ASP A 157 -17.01 10.77 -10.81
C ASP A 157 -16.36 9.80 -9.80
N SER A 158 -15.23 10.20 -9.23
CA SER A 158 -14.55 9.41 -8.18
C SER A 158 -15.43 9.21 -6.94
N ASN A 159 -16.08 10.28 -6.47
CA ASN A 159 -16.97 10.20 -5.31
C ASN A 159 -18.15 9.26 -5.58
N THR A 160 -18.79 9.36 -6.74
CA THR A 160 -19.95 8.55 -7.10
C THR A 160 -19.57 7.06 -7.21
N MET A 161 -18.41 6.74 -7.80
CA MET A 161 -17.88 5.37 -7.83
C MET A 161 -17.65 4.81 -6.42
N ASN A 162 -17.36 5.67 -5.45
CA ASN A 162 -17.12 5.32 -4.05
C ASN A 162 -18.34 5.61 -3.14
N GLN A 163 -19.55 5.78 -3.71
CA GLN A 163 -20.80 6.03 -2.99
C GLN A 163 -20.79 7.28 -2.08
N ARG A 164 -20.01 8.30 -2.46
CA ARG A 164 -19.94 9.60 -1.79
C ARG A 164 -20.74 10.66 -2.55
N PRO A 165 -21.17 11.75 -1.88
CA PRO A 165 -21.90 12.83 -2.54
C PRO A 165 -21.09 13.49 -3.66
N ALA A 166 -21.79 13.90 -4.72
CA ALA A 166 -21.24 14.75 -5.77
C ALA A 166 -20.80 16.11 -5.22
N VAL A 167 -19.79 16.72 -5.85
CA VAL A 167 -19.21 18.00 -5.44
C VAL A 167 -19.38 18.99 -6.58
N SER A 168 -20.08 20.10 -6.34
CA SER A 168 -20.22 21.16 -7.34
C SER A 168 -18.94 22.00 -7.49
N ALA A 169 -18.78 22.68 -8.63
CA ALA A 169 -17.65 23.59 -8.88
C ALA A 169 -17.41 24.60 -7.75
N SER A 170 -18.48 25.16 -7.19
CA SER A 170 -18.41 26.12 -6.08
C SER A 170 -17.87 25.53 -4.77
N GLN A 171 -17.97 24.21 -4.61
CA GLN A 171 -17.57 23.47 -3.41
C GLN A 171 -16.18 22.86 -3.52
N VAL A 172 -15.56 22.83 -4.71
CA VAL A 172 -14.27 22.15 -4.95
C VAL A 172 -13.20 22.61 -3.97
N ALA A 173 -13.09 23.92 -3.75
CA ALA A 173 -12.09 24.48 -2.85
C ALA A 173 -12.26 24.01 -1.40
N ASP A 174 -13.47 24.14 -0.87
CA ASP A 174 -13.79 23.74 0.51
C ASP A 174 -13.70 22.22 0.69
N TYR A 175 -14.14 21.47 -0.32
CA TYR A 175 -14.07 20.01 -0.33
C TYR A 175 -12.62 19.53 -0.31
N LEU A 176 -11.76 20.00 -1.23
CA LEU A 176 -10.34 19.60 -1.26
C LEU A 176 -9.58 20.00 0.01
N CYS A 177 -9.99 21.09 0.68
CA CYS A 177 -9.43 21.49 1.97
C CYS A 177 -10.01 20.71 3.17
N SER A 178 -11.07 19.92 2.96
CA SER A 178 -11.60 19.02 3.98
C SER A 178 -10.73 17.77 4.12
N ARG A 179 -10.89 17.02 5.22
CA ARG A 179 -10.18 15.75 5.42
C ARG A 179 -10.47 14.73 4.31
N GLU A 180 -11.73 14.64 3.89
CA GLU A 180 -12.17 13.70 2.86
C GLU A 180 -11.59 14.06 1.49
N GLY A 181 -11.62 15.35 1.15
CA GLY A 181 -11.05 15.83 -0.11
C GLY A 181 -9.52 15.82 -0.15
N ALA A 182 -8.84 16.01 0.99
CA ALA A 182 -7.40 15.84 1.08
C ALA A 182 -6.98 14.39 0.81
N ALA A 183 -7.68 13.42 1.43
CA ALA A 183 -7.45 12.01 1.17
C ALA A 183 -7.76 11.62 -0.29
N LEU A 184 -8.81 12.22 -0.89
CA LEU A 184 -9.08 12.05 -2.31
C LEU A 184 -7.95 12.65 -3.17
N PHE A 185 -7.47 13.84 -2.84
CA PHE A 185 -6.37 14.49 -3.56
C PHE A 185 -5.10 13.64 -3.54
N ASP A 186 -4.77 12.99 -2.43
CA ASP A 186 -3.62 12.08 -2.37
C ASP A 186 -3.75 10.88 -3.32
N LEU A 187 -4.98 10.44 -3.59
CA LEU A 187 -5.29 9.33 -4.49
C LEU A 187 -5.30 9.74 -5.97
N ILE A 188 -5.94 10.87 -6.31
CA ILE A 188 -6.21 11.28 -7.70
C ILE A 188 -5.58 12.63 -8.08
N GLY A 189 -4.66 13.18 -7.28
CA GLY A 189 -4.08 14.50 -7.50
C GLY A 189 -3.38 14.65 -8.86
N GLY A 190 -2.78 13.57 -9.36
CA GLY A 190 -2.20 13.55 -10.71
C GLY A 190 -3.24 13.69 -11.83
N ASP A 191 -4.42 13.09 -11.66
CA ASP A 191 -5.53 13.20 -12.62
C ASP A 191 -6.18 14.58 -12.56
N LEU A 192 -6.32 15.14 -11.34
CA LEU A 192 -6.78 16.52 -11.16
C LEU A 192 -5.83 17.52 -11.81
N LEU A 193 -4.51 17.36 -11.64
CA LEU A 193 -3.52 18.20 -12.30
C LEU A 193 -3.54 18.04 -13.83
N LYS A 194 -3.75 16.82 -14.33
CA LYS A 194 -3.90 16.56 -15.76
C LYS A 194 -5.12 17.29 -16.32
N GLU A 195 -6.28 17.15 -15.68
CA GLU A 195 -7.52 17.77 -16.16
C GLU A 195 -7.45 19.30 -16.09
N LEU A 196 -6.82 19.85 -15.06
CA LEU A 196 -6.53 21.28 -14.95
C LEU A 196 -5.73 21.77 -16.17
N GLN A 197 -4.60 21.12 -16.47
CA GLN A 197 -3.75 21.50 -17.61
C GLN A 197 -4.50 21.39 -18.93
N SER A 198 -5.22 20.27 -19.14
CA SER A 198 -6.02 20.06 -20.35
C SER A 198 -7.10 21.12 -20.51
N THR A 199 -7.77 21.50 -19.42
CA THR A 199 -8.83 22.52 -19.45
C THR A 199 -8.29 23.90 -19.82
N VAL A 200 -7.15 24.30 -19.24
CA VAL A 200 -6.50 25.58 -19.59
C VAL A 200 -6.18 25.64 -21.09
N LEU A 201 -5.62 24.56 -21.65
CA LEU A 201 -5.29 24.47 -23.07
C LEU A 201 -6.53 24.47 -23.98
N ARG A 202 -7.59 23.72 -23.64
CA ARG A 202 -8.86 23.72 -24.42
C ARG A 202 -9.48 25.10 -24.53
N HIS A 203 -9.29 25.94 -23.53
CA HIS A 203 -9.78 27.31 -23.51
C HIS A 203 -8.76 28.34 -24.03
N GLY A 204 -7.73 27.89 -24.76
CA GLY A 204 -6.74 28.74 -25.44
C GLY A 204 -5.80 29.47 -24.48
N GLY A 205 -5.76 29.06 -23.21
CA GLY A 205 -4.82 29.58 -22.23
C GLY A 205 -3.47 28.87 -22.30
N ALA A 206 -2.45 29.51 -21.74
CA ALA A 206 -1.19 28.86 -21.39
C ALA A 206 -1.15 28.66 -19.86
N MET A 207 -0.53 27.56 -19.43
CA MET A 207 -0.32 27.30 -18.01
C MET A 207 0.51 28.42 -17.37
N VAL A 208 0.00 29.00 -16.29
CA VAL A 208 0.69 30.02 -15.51
C VAL A 208 1.35 29.36 -14.31
N LEU A 209 2.67 29.17 -14.39
CA LEU A 209 3.48 28.63 -13.30
C LEU A 209 4.30 29.76 -12.66
N SER A 210 3.79 30.35 -11.58
CA SER A 210 4.54 31.35 -10.81
C SER A 210 5.73 30.70 -10.08
N GLU A 211 6.72 31.53 -9.71
CA GLU A 211 7.91 31.09 -8.96
C GLU A 211 7.53 30.38 -7.65
N ASP A 212 6.47 30.84 -6.98
CA ASP A 212 5.98 30.26 -5.71
C ASP A 212 5.49 28.82 -5.87
N PHE A 213 5.01 28.45 -7.07
CA PHE A 213 4.48 27.12 -7.34
C PHE A 213 5.52 26.18 -7.97
N ARG A 214 6.58 26.71 -8.58
CA ARG A 214 7.60 25.91 -9.28
C ARG A 214 8.16 24.75 -8.45
N PRO A 215 8.44 24.86 -7.14
CA PRO A 215 8.97 23.74 -6.36
C PRO A 215 8.04 22.53 -6.24
N PHE A 216 6.75 22.69 -6.50
CA PHE A 216 5.75 21.62 -6.35
C PHE A 216 5.50 20.81 -7.62
N PHE A 217 6.02 21.28 -8.74
CA PHE A 217 5.80 20.68 -10.04
C PHE A 217 7.13 20.34 -10.71
N GLN A 218 7.12 19.24 -11.43
CA GLN A 218 8.20 18.85 -12.31
C GLN A 218 7.62 18.44 -13.65
N THR A 219 8.33 18.74 -14.72
CA THR A 219 8.21 17.97 -15.94
C THR A 219 9.15 16.78 -15.76
N LEU A 220 8.60 15.59 -15.53
CA LEU A 220 9.42 14.40 -15.72
C LEU A 220 9.70 14.35 -17.21
N ASP A 221 10.97 14.37 -17.61
CA ASP A 221 11.31 13.87 -18.93
C ASP A 221 10.80 12.41 -18.93
N PRO A 222 9.76 12.06 -19.71
CA PRO A 222 9.15 10.73 -19.68
C PRO A 222 10.17 9.62 -19.95
N ASP A 223 11.34 10.01 -20.45
CA ASP A 223 12.42 9.18 -20.93
C ASP A 223 13.65 9.16 -20.03
N ASP A 224 13.71 9.94 -18.94
CA ASP A 224 14.91 10.07 -18.10
C ASP A 224 15.37 8.72 -17.53
N PHE A 225 14.42 7.87 -17.13
CA PHE A 225 14.73 6.53 -16.64
C PHE A 225 15.37 5.68 -17.74
N GLU A 226 14.75 5.58 -18.91
CA GLU A 226 15.27 4.79 -20.02
C GLU A 226 16.62 5.31 -20.51
N ARG A 227 16.77 6.64 -20.58
CA ARG A 227 18.02 7.32 -20.88
C ARG A 227 19.10 6.99 -19.84
N SER A 228 18.76 6.92 -18.56
CA SER A 228 19.72 6.57 -17.48
C SER A 228 20.19 5.11 -17.51
N LEU A 229 19.41 4.22 -18.11
CA LEU A 229 19.80 2.82 -18.31
C LEU A 229 20.79 2.64 -19.46
N LEU A 230 20.94 3.64 -20.33
CA LEU A 230 21.91 3.60 -21.41
C LEU A 230 23.32 3.91 -20.91
N PRO A 231 24.33 3.17 -21.38
CA PRO A 231 25.71 3.49 -21.07
C PRO A 231 26.09 4.85 -21.73
N PRO A 232 27.04 5.61 -21.15
CA PRO A 232 27.36 6.97 -21.57
C PRO A 232 27.62 7.13 -23.08
N GLU A 233 28.24 6.14 -23.71
CA GLU A 233 28.56 6.12 -25.13
C GLU A 233 27.32 6.01 -26.04
N ARG A 234 26.20 5.47 -25.54
CA ARG A 234 24.94 5.31 -26.30
C ARG A 234 23.93 6.43 -26.06
N LEU A 235 24.22 7.39 -25.16
CA LEU A 235 23.30 8.49 -24.85
C LEU A 235 22.96 9.36 -26.07
N ALA A 236 23.89 9.50 -27.02
CA ALA A 236 23.67 10.26 -28.25
C ALA A 236 22.68 9.58 -29.22
N GLU A 237 22.49 8.27 -29.06
CA GLU A 237 21.60 7.45 -29.89
C GLU A 237 20.16 7.43 -29.35
N PHE A 238 19.94 7.94 -28.14
CA PHE A 238 18.65 7.88 -27.44
C PHE A 238 17.52 8.53 -28.26
N VAL A 239 16.39 7.83 -28.39
CA VAL A 239 15.19 8.32 -29.09
C VAL A 239 14.08 8.57 -28.06
N PRO A 240 13.68 9.83 -27.86
CA PRO A 240 12.58 10.18 -26.98
C PRO A 240 11.26 9.50 -27.34
N SER A 241 10.43 9.16 -26.35
CA SER A 241 9.18 8.43 -26.55
C SER A 241 8.15 9.17 -27.42
N ASP A 242 8.16 10.50 -27.46
CA ASP A 242 7.32 11.29 -28.36
C ASP A 242 7.81 11.29 -29.82
N GLU A 243 9.09 10.99 -30.05
CA GLU A 243 9.71 10.82 -31.38
C GLU A 243 9.65 9.36 -31.88
N ARG A 244 9.46 8.38 -30.98
CA ARG A 244 9.45 6.96 -31.33
C ARG A 244 8.35 6.61 -32.32
N VAL A 245 8.66 5.66 -33.19
CA VAL A 245 7.71 4.97 -34.04
C VAL A 245 7.59 3.50 -33.68
N TYR A 246 6.42 2.93 -33.93
CA TYR A 246 6.11 1.52 -33.74
C TYR A 246 5.39 0.95 -34.96
N LEU A 247 5.38 -0.37 -35.09
CA LEU A 247 4.60 -1.08 -36.09
C LEU A 247 3.23 -1.43 -35.52
N SER A 248 2.17 -1.02 -36.22
CA SER A 248 0.78 -1.38 -35.93
C SER A 248 0.32 -2.48 -36.88
N GLY A 249 -0.18 -3.59 -36.34
CA GLY A 249 -0.72 -4.72 -37.10
C GLY A 249 -0.35 -6.08 -36.50
N ASP A 250 -1.03 -7.13 -36.96
CA ASP A 250 -0.88 -8.49 -36.41
C ASP A 250 0.36 -9.24 -36.94
N ASP A 251 0.98 -8.75 -38.03
CA ASP A 251 2.16 -9.38 -38.67
C ASP A 251 3.47 -8.63 -38.34
N PHE A 252 3.66 -8.32 -37.05
CA PHE A 252 4.82 -7.55 -36.57
C PHE A 252 6.16 -8.12 -37.06
N GLY A 253 6.33 -9.46 -37.02
CA GLY A 253 7.59 -10.11 -37.36
C GLY A 253 8.03 -9.83 -38.80
N ARG A 254 7.16 -10.05 -39.78
CA ARG A 254 7.48 -9.83 -41.19
C ARG A 254 7.63 -8.35 -41.52
N ASP A 255 6.78 -7.50 -40.93
CA ASP A 255 6.86 -6.06 -41.12
C ASP A 255 8.18 -5.49 -40.55
N PHE A 256 8.60 -5.96 -39.38
CA PHE A 256 9.88 -5.57 -38.79
C PHE A 256 11.06 -6.03 -39.66
N VAL A 257 11.03 -7.27 -40.19
CA VAL A 257 12.06 -7.73 -41.12
C VAL A 257 12.14 -6.82 -42.34
N ALA A 258 11.02 -6.52 -42.99
CA ALA A 258 10.99 -5.65 -44.16
C ALA A 258 11.48 -4.22 -43.83
N LEU A 259 11.21 -3.71 -42.63
CA LEU A 259 11.68 -2.41 -42.16
C LEU A 259 13.20 -2.40 -41.93
N VAL A 260 13.76 -3.43 -41.29
CA VAL A 260 15.21 -3.55 -41.05
C VAL A 260 15.97 -3.70 -42.37
N GLU A 261 15.49 -4.55 -43.29
CA GLU A 261 16.15 -4.80 -44.58
C GLU A 261 16.13 -3.57 -45.52
N ALA A 262 15.27 -2.59 -45.25
CA ALA A 262 15.25 -1.33 -45.98
C ALA A 262 16.37 -0.37 -45.55
N GLN A 263 17.03 -0.62 -44.41
CA GLN A 263 18.10 0.23 -43.91
C GLN A 263 19.45 -0.14 -44.53
N PRO A 264 20.34 0.82 -44.85
CA PRO A 264 21.66 0.54 -45.39
C PRO A 264 22.63 -0.13 -44.40
N PHE A 265 22.21 -0.28 -43.14
CA PHE A 265 22.97 -0.88 -42.03
C PHE A 265 22.17 -2.01 -41.35
N ALA A 266 21.35 -2.74 -42.11
CA ALA A 266 20.52 -3.84 -41.62
C ALA A 266 21.29 -4.88 -40.78
N GLU A 267 22.52 -5.22 -41.16
CA GLU A 267 23.36 -6.18 -40.41
C GLU A 267 23.64 -5.72 -38.98
N GLU A 268 23.89 -4.43 -38.78
CA GLU A 268 24.12 -3.85 -37.45
C GLU A 268 22.85 -3.85 -36.60
N VAL A 269 21.71 -3.49 -37.20
CA VAL A 269 20.42 -3.52 -36.51
C VAL A 269 20.11 -4.93 -36.01
N TRP A 270 20.30 -5.95 -36.86
CA TRP A 270 20.08 -7.33 -36.46
C TRP A 270 21.03 -7.79 -35.35
N ALA A 271 22.30 -7.38 -35.40
CA ALA A 271 23.26 -7.70 -34.35
C ALA A 271 22.84 -7.07 -33.00
N ARG A 272 22.47 -5.79 -32.99
CA ARG A 272 22.04 -5.06 -31.79
C ARG A 272 20.71 -5.59 -31.24
N ALA A 273 19.76 -5.90 -32.12
CA ALA A 273 18.48 -6.50 -31.74
C ALA A 273 18.67 -7.87 -31.06
N ALA A 274 19.51 -8.74 -31.64
CA ALA A 274 19.83 -10.04 -31.05
C ALA A 274 20.55 -9.89 -29.70
N GLU A 275 21.51 -8.96 -29.59
CA GLU A 275 22.20 -8.67 -28.33
C GLU A 275 21.22 -8.20 -27.24
N ASN A 276 20.33 -7.27 -27.56
CA ASN A 276 19.33 -6.74 -26.63
C ASN A 276 18.40 -7.83 -26.11
N LEU A 277 17.83 -8.66 -27.00
CA LEU A 277 16.95 -9.77 -26.61
C LEU A 277 17.65 -10.80 -25.73
N ASN A 278 18.92 -11.11 -26.02
CA ASN A 278 19.69 -12.10 -25.26
C ASN A 278 19.96 -11.70 -23.80
N ARG A 279 19.80 -10.42 -23.43
CA ARG A 279 19.88 -9.96 -22.02
C ARG A 279 18.74 -10.48 -21.16
N PHE A 280 17.62 -10.85 -21.78
CA PHE A 280 16.42 -11.33 -21.12
C PHE A 280 16.18 -12.85 -21.32
N THR A 281 17.06 -13.51 -22.08
CA THR A 281 17.00 -14.96 -22.32
C THR A 281 17.43 -15.73 -21.08
N ALA A 282 16.71 -16.80 -20.74
CA ALA A 282 17.06 -17.66 -19.62
C ALA A 282 18.45 -18.30 -19.80
N PRO A 283 19.21 -18.58 -18.72
CA PRO A 283 20.58 -19.09 -18.81
C PRO A 283 20.75 -20.40 -19.60
N ASP A 284 19.68 -21.18 -19.71
CA ASP A 284 19.60 -22.48 -20.37
C ASP A 284 19.00 -22.41 -21.79
N ALA A 285 18.51 -21.26 -22.23
CA ALA A 285 17.96 -21.08 -23.56
C ALA A 285 19.02 -20.73 -24.61
N THR A 286 18.84 -21.23 -25.84
CA THR A 286 19.75 -20.94 -26.95
C THR A 286 19.69 -19.45 -27.31
N PRO A 287 20.82 -18.72 -27.32
CA PRO A 287 20.82 -17.30 -27.64
C PRO A 287 20.49 -17.06 -29.12
N TYR A 288 19.83 -15.94 -29.38
CA TYR A 288 19.56 -15.46 -30.73
C TYR A 288 20.85 -14.98 -31.40
N THR A 289 20.97 -15.27 -32.69
CA THR A 289 21.95 -14.67 -33.60
C THR A 289 21.20 -13.73 -34.55
N SER A 290 21.91 -12.82 -35.23
CA SER A 290 21.30 -11.97 -36.27
C SER A 290 20.48 -12.78 -37.29
N GLN A 291 21.04 -13.91 -37.74
CA GLN A 291 20.40 -14.79 -38.71
C GLN A 291 19.19 -15.52 -38.12
N SER A 292 19.33 -16.11 -36.92
CA SER A 292 18.23 -16.88 -36.31
C SER A 292 17.07 -16.00 -35.87
N LEU A 293 17.33 -14.76 -35.43
CA LEU A 293 16.28 -13.79 -35.12
C LEU A 293 15.54 -13.35 -36.39
N LYS A 294 16.27 -13.04 -37.46
CA LYS A 294 15.68 -12.68 -38.76
C LYS A 294 14.81 -13.81 -39.30
N GLU A 295 15.32 -15.05 -39.28
CA GLU A 295 14.57 -16.22 -39.73
C GLU A 295 13.30 -16.46 -38.90
N LEU A 296 13.41 -16.34 -37.56
CA LEU A 296 12.27 -16.46 -36.66
C LEU A 296 11.19 -15.43 -37.00
N LEU A 297 11.54 -14.14 -37.07
CA LEU A 297 10.56 -13.08 -37.35
C LEU A 297 9.99 -13.16 -38.78
N ALA A 298 10.74 -13.67 -39.76
CA ALA A 298 10.27 -13.81 -41.13
C ALA A 298 9.28 -14.97 -41.32
N THR A 299 9.44 -16.07 -40.58
CA THR A 299 8.77 -17.34 -40.86
C THR A 299 7.81 -17.83 -39.78
N ALA A 300 7.94 -17.35 -38.55
CA ALA A 300 7.10 -17.79 -37.45
C ALA A 300 5.66 -17.30 -37.59
N GLU A 301 4.72 -18.12 -37.12
CA GLU A 301 3.33 -17.71 -36.94
C GLU A 301 3.24 -16.62 -35.85
N PRO A 302 2.27 -15.68 -35.93
CA PRO A 302 2.17 -14.55 -35.00
C PRO A 302 2.24 -14.95 -33.51
N ALA A 303 1.60 -16.06 -33.14
CA ALA A 303 1.59 -16.59 -31.77
C ALA A 303 2.99 -16.93 -31.23
N ALA A 304 3.93 -17.33 -32.09
CA ALA A 304 5.31 -17.63 -31.71
C ALA A 304 6.17 -16.37 -31.51
N VAL A 305 5.70 -15.21 -31.99
CA VAL A 305 6.37 -13.90 -31.85
C VAL A 305 5.81 -13.10 -30.66
N HIS A 306 4.67 -13.50 -30.07
CA HIS A 306 4.04 -12.81 -28.94
C HIS A 306 4.93 -12.66 -27.69
N GLY A 307 5.93 -13.52 -27.52
CA GLY A 307 6.90 -13.44 -26.42
C GLY A 307 8.08 -12.51 -26.67
N ILE A 308 8.20 -11.95 -27.87
CA ILE A 308 9.32 -11.07 -28.25
C ILE A 308 8.92 -9.62 -27.97
N PRO A 309 9.69 -8.86 -27.17
CA PRO A 309 9.37 -7.46 -26.86
C PRO A 309 9.57 -6.59 -28.11
N SER A 310 8.49 -6.40 -28.87
CA SER A 310 8.46 -5.62 -30.12
C SER A 310 8.92 -4.17 -29.93
N GLY A 311 8.65 -3.58 -28.76
CA GLY A 311 9.15 -2.25 -28.38
C GLY A 311 10.67 -2.16 -28.42
N ASN A 312 11.38 -3.11 -27.80
CA ASN A 312 12.85 -3.13 -27.77
C ASN A 312 13.45 -3.26 -29.18
N LEU A 313 12.82 -4.07 -30.04
CA LEU A 313 13.26 -4.24 -31.42
C LEU A 313 13.12 -2.94 -32.23
N MET A 314 11.96 -2.28 -32.12
CA MET A 314 11.73 -0.98 -32.74
C MET A 314 12.68 0.10 -32.19
N GLU A 315 12.97 0.06 -30.89
CA GLU A 315 13.90 0.98 -30.25
C GLU A 315 15.34 0.80 -30.78
N GLU A 316 15.86 -0.43 -30.83
CA GLU A 316 17.22 -0.68 -31.35
C GLU A 316 17.37 -0.26 -32.82
N LEU A 317 16.35 -0.48 -33.65
CA LEU A 317 16.34 0.02 -35.03
C LEU A 317 16.47 1.55 -35.07
N GLN A 318 15.64 2.26 -34.31
CA GLN A 318 15.63 3.73 -34.32
C GLN A 318 16.89 4.32 -33.69
N MET A 319 17.41 3.73 -32.62
CA MET A 319 18.70 4.10 -32.03
C MET A 319 19.83 3.91 -33.03
N THR A 320 19.83 2.82 -33.81
CA THR A 320 20.85 2.58 -34.85
C THR A 320 20.76 3.64 -35.96
N CYS A 321 19.55 4.00 -36.41
CA CYS A 321 19.35 5.12 -37.35
C CYS A 321 19.94 6.42 -36.79
N LYS A 322 19.64 6.76 -35.52
CA LYS A 322 20.12 7.97 -34.86
C LYS A 322 21.65 7.98 -34.70
N ALA A 323 22.24 6.84 -34.31
CA ALA A 323 23.69 6.65 -34.22
C ALA A 323 24.41 6.91 -35.55
N ARG A 324 23.76 6.54 -36.66
CA ARG A 324 24.26 6.75 -38.03
C ARG A 324 23.93 8.13 -38.60
N GLY A 325 23.20 8.98 -37.87
CA GLY A 325 22.70 10.25 -38.37
C GLY A 325 21.76 10.08 -39.57
N ALA A 326 21.06 8.95 -39.66
CA ALA A 326 20.18 8.59 -40.75
C ALA A 326 18.71 8.67 -40.31
N GLU A 327 17.84 9.07 -41.23
CA GLU A 327 16.39 8.94 -41.05
C GLU A 327 15.95 7.48 -41.29
N LEU A 328 14.92 7.03 -40.58
CA LEU A 328 14.36 5.70 -40.76
C LEU A 328 13.72 5.58 -42.15
N ILE A 329 14.22 4.66 -42.98
CA ILE A 329 13.65 4.40 -44.31
C ILE A 329 12.42 3.51 -44.13
N ILE A 330 11.24 4.03 -44.45
CA ILE A 330 9.98 3.27 -44.36
C ILE A 330 9.56 2.82 -45.77
N PRO A 331 9.58 1.50 -46.06
CA PRO A 331 9.08 0.95 -47.32
C PRO A 331 7.64 1.38 -47.61
N GLU A 332 7.31 1.62 -48.89
CA GLU A 332 5.95 2.01 -49.31
C GLU A 332 4.84 1.12 -48.71
N PRO A 333 4.95 -0.22 -48.70
CA PRO A 333 3.90 -1.08 -48.14
C PRO A 333 3.70 -0.94 -46.62
N LEU A 334 4.68 -0.38 -45.91
CA LEU A 334 4.67 -0.25 -44.44
C LEU A 334 4.32 1.16 -43.96
N ARG A 335 4.17 2.15 -44.85
CA ARG A 335 3.86 3.54 -44.45
C ARG A 335 2.60 3.67 -43.62
N GLU A 336 1.58 2.87 -43.91
CA GLU A 336 0.34 2.86 -43.13
C GLU A 336 0.44 2.02 -41.84
N ARG A 337 1.51 1.24 -41.67
CA ARG A 337 1.73 0.38 -40.51
C ARG A 337 2.70 1.00 -39.50
N VAL A 338 3.62 1.85 -39.94
CA VAL A 338 4.48 2.60 -39.02
C VAL A 338 3.71 3.79 -38.45
N ARG A 339 3.62 3.87 -37.12
CA ARG A 339 2.90 4.92 -36.38
C ARG A 339 3.84 5.60 -35.41
N ALA A 340 3.76 6.92 -35.29
CA ALA A 340 4.42 7.63 -34.21
C ALA A 340 3.71 7.32 -32.88
N GLN A 341 4.48 7.16 -31.82
CA GLN A 341 4.01 6.99 -30.44
C GLN A 341 3.47 8.31 -29.89
N GLY A 342 4.06 9.44 -30.31
CA GLY A 342 3.56 10.79 -30.03
C GLY A 342 2.26 11.11 -30.76
N TYR A 343 1.52 12.09 -30.24
CA TYR A 343 0.27 12.54 -30.83
C TYR A 343 0.47 13.22 -32.19
N THR A 344 -0.34 12.86 -33.17
CA THR A 344 -0.30 13.49 -34.49
C THR A 344 -0.83 14.93 -34.43
N LYS A 345 -0.41 15.77 -35.38
CA LYS A 345 -0.96 17.14 -35.52
C LYS A 345 -2.48 17.14 -35.68
N GLU A 346 -3.04 16.11 -36.32
CA GLU A 346 -4.49 15.93 -36.47
C GLU A 346 -5.16 15.58 -35.14
N GLN A 347 -4.52 14.77 -34.30
CA GLN A 347 -5.02 14.46 -32.96
C GLN A 347 -4.97 15.69 -32.06
N GLN A 348 -3.89 16.46 -32.10
CA GLN A 348 -3.78 17.75 -31.39
C GLN A 348 -4.80 18.77 -31.88
N ALA A 349 -5.12 18.78 -33.18
CA ALA A 349 -6.18 19.62 -33.73
C ALA A 349 -7.59 19.17 -33.29
N LYS A 350 -7.79 17.87 -33.03
CA LYS A 350 -9.07 17.30 -32.58
C LYS A 350 -9.31 17.47 -31.08
N ASP A 351 -8.27 17.42 -30.25
CA ASP A 351 -8.34 17.74 -28.83
C ASP A 351 -7.30 18.82 -28.47
N PRO A 352 -7.70 20.11 -28.45
CA PRO A 352 -6.81 21.19 -28.06
C PRO A 352 -6.35 21.10 -26.59
N GLY A 353 -6.94 20.21 -25.78
CA GLY A 353 -6.54 19.93 -24.40
C GLY A 353 -5.44 18.91 -24.23
N LEU A 354 -4.95 18.36 -25.34
CA LEU A 354 -3.97 17.29 -25.32
C LEU A 354 -2.59 17.86 -25.01
N ILE A 355 -1.97 17.33 -23.94
CA ILE A 355 -0.70 17.83 -23.40
C ILE A 355 0.41 16.88 -23.88
N PRO A 356 1.44 17.38 -24.60
CA PRO A 356 2.63 16.58 -24.90
C PRO A 356 3.29 16.09 -23.61
N GLU A 357 3.73 14.82 -23.56
CA GLU A 357 4.26 14.23 -22.32
C GLU A 357 5.46 14.99 -21.74
N ARG A 358 6.37 15.48 -22.58
CA ARG A 358 7.52 16.31 -22.17
C ARG A 358 7.14 17.67 -21.56
N GLU A 359 5.95 18.18 -21.88
CA GLU A 359 5.44 19.49 -21.42
C GLU A 359 4.51 19.32 -20.21
N ARG A 360 4.16 18.08 -19.88
CA ARG A 360 3.19 17.76 -18.83
C ARG A 360 3.79 17.99 -17.45
N LEU A 361 3.18 18.90 -16.70
CA LEU A 361 3.47 19.07 -15.29
C LEU A 361 2.96 17.86 -14.51
N ARG A 362 3.79 17.42 -13.57
CA ARG A 362 3.54 16.33 -12.63
C ARG A 362 3.81 16.84 -11.22
N LEU A 363 3.07 16.31 -10.26
CA LEU A 363 3.27 16.63 -8.85
C LEU A 363 4.62 16.07 -8.38
N VAL A 364 5.41 16.90 -7.70
CA VAL A 364 6.63 16.43 -7.04
C VAL A 364 6.22 15.56 -5.84
N PRO A 365 6.72 14.31 -5.74
CA PRO A 365 6.38 13.43 -4.63
C PRO A 365 6.89 14.01 -3.31
N ASN A 366 6.14 13.78 -2.24
CA ASN A 366 6.64 14.04 -0.90
C ASN A 366 7.51 12.88 -0.46
N ASP A 367 8.83 13.11 -0.40
CA ASP A 367 9.81 12.14 0.10
C ASP A 367 9.92 12.15 1.64
N SER A 368 9.42 13.22 2.28
CA SER A 368 9.38 13.37 3.74
C SER A 368 8.13 12.72 4.34
N ARG A 369 7.87 11.47 3.97
CA ARG A 369 6.64 10.77 4.36
C ARG A 369 6.62 10.43 5.84
N TYR A 370 5.47 10.56 6.47
CA TYR A 370 5.22 10.10 7.82
C TYR A 370 3.90 9.33 7.88
N GLN A 371 3.75 8.53 8.93
CA GLN A 371 2.49 7.84 9.22
C GLN A 371 2.15 8.03 10.69
N MET A 372 0.94 8.49 10.97
CA MET A 372 0.47 8.72 12.34
C MET A 372 -0.66 7.75 12.68
N TYR A 373 -0.61 7.27 13.91
CA TYR A 373 -1.65 6.49 14.55
C TYR A 373 -2.34 7.38 15.58
N LEU A 374 -3.50 7.92 15.22
CA LEU A 374 -4.24 8.87 16.05
C LEU A 374 -5.48 8.24 16.65
N PHE A 375 -5.54 8.19 17.97
CA PHE A 375 -6.75 7.87 18.73
C PHE A 375 -7.73 9.04 18.61
N ASN A 376 -8.72 8.92 17.74
CA ASN A 376 -9.73 9.95 17.48
C ASN A 376 -10.92 9.80 18.43
N ALA A 377 -11.20 10.84 19.23
CA ALA A 377 -12.30 10.84 20.17
C ALA A 377 -13.67 10.77 19.45
N LEU A 378 -14.47 9.77 19.80
CA LEU A 378 -15.81 9.61 19.23
C LEU A 378 -16.77 10.67 19.78
N LYS A 379 -17.49 11.35 18.87
CA LYS A 379 -18.47 12.41 19.21
C LYS A 379 -19.74 11.86 19.88
N VAL A 380 -20.11 10.61 19.59
CA VAL A 380 -21.31 9.97 20.15
C VAL A 380 -20.89 8.93 21.18
N ALA A 381 -21.13 9.21 22.45
CA ALA A 381 -21.11 8.19 23.49
C ALA A 381 -22.35 7.31 23.32
N ARG A 382 -22.32 6.31 22.43
CA ARG A 382 -23.21 5.17 22.61
C ARG A 382 -22.74 4.48 23.89
N SER A 383 -23.62 4.42 24.89
CA SER A 383 -23.35 3.66 26.11
C SER A 383 -22.89 2.25 25.71
N PRO A 384 -21.72 1.77 26.16
CA PRO A 384 -21.29 0.42 25.82
C PRO A 384 -22.16 -0.55 26.62
N LEU A 385 -23.27 -0.97 26.03
CA LEU A 385 -24.06 -2.11 26.47
C LEU A 385 -23.46 -3.44 25.98
N LEU A 386 -22.14 -3.55 25.97
CA LEU A 386 -21.49 -4.85 25.88
C LEU A 386 -20.27 -4.80 26.78
N SER A 387 -20.48 -5.19 28.04
CA SER A 387 -19.38 -5.80 28.78
C SER A 387 -18.84 -6.97 27.94
N PRO A 388 -17.53 -7.26 27.96
CA PRO A 388 -17.08 -8.59 27.57
C PRO A 388 -17.98 -9.57 28.29
N ARG A 389 -18.53 -10.58 27.60
CA ARG A 389 -19.26 -11.65 28.27
C ARG A 389 -18.34 -12.13 29.39
N ALA A 390 -18.64 -11.77 30.63
CA ALA A 390 -17.77 -12.00 31.79
C ALA A 390 -17.65 -13.49 32.17
N THR A 391 -18.13 -14.37 31.28
CA THR A 391 -18.38 -15.78 31.51
C THR A 391 -17.78 -16.68 30.43
N THR A 392 -17.19 -16.15 29.34
CA THR A 392 -16.55 -16.98 28.30
C THR A 392 -15.05 -17.12 28.54
N ASN A 393 -14.58 -18.37 28.52
CA ASN A 393 -13.15 -18.69 28.56
C ASN A 393 -12.55 -18.46 27.16
N THR A 394 -12.24 -17.20 26.84
CA THR A 394 -11.78 -16.76 25.51
C THR A 394 -10.54 -17.52 25.03
N ARG A 395 -9.68 -17.98 25.95
CA ARG A 395 -8.52 -18.84 25.65
C ARG A 395 -8.96 -20.20 25.10
N ALA A 396 -9.90 -20.87 25.78
CA ALA A 396 -10.40 -22.18 25.35
C ALA A 396 -11.13 -22.08 24.00
N GLU A 397 -11.87 -21.00 23.78
CA GLU A 397 -12.53 -20.72 22.52
C GLU A 397 -11.52 -20.52 21.38
N LEU A 398 -10.48 -19.71 21.59
CA LEU A 398 -9.42 -19.52 20.60
C LEU A 398 -8.69 -20.83 20.29
N LEU A 399 -8.31 -21.61 21.31
CA LEU A 399 -7.66 -22.91 21.11
C LEU A 399 -8.53 -23.87 20.30
N SER A 400 -9.84 -23.92 20.58
CA SER A 400 -10.76 -24.74 19.80
C SER A 400 -10.87 -24.24 18.35
N SER A 401 -10.97 -22.93 18.13
CA SER A 401 -11.06 -22.38 16.77
C SER A 401 -9.77 -22.56 15.97
N LEU A 402 -8.60 -22.43 16.61
CA LEU A 402 -7.30 -22.71 15.99
C LEU A 402 -7.19 -24.17 15.55
N LYS A 403 -7.65 -25.10 16.39
CA LYS A 403 -7.66 -26.53 16.06
C LYS A 403 -8.54 -26.82 14.84
N ASP A 404 -9.75 -26.25 14.81
CA ASP A 404 -10.67 -26.43 13.68
C ASP A 404 -10.08 -25.85 12.38
N ALA A 405 -9.41 -24.69 12.47
CA ALA A 405 -8.75 -24.04 11.33
C ALA A 405 -7.51 -24.80 10.85
N GLU A 406 -6.68 -25.30 11.76
CA GLU A 406 -5.53 -26.16 11.48
C GLU A 406 -5.96 -27.45 10.77
N GLU A 407 -7.05 -28.09 11.24
CA GLU A 407 -7.61 -29.30 10.63
C GLU A 407 -8.11 -29.02 9.20
N PHE A 408 -8.90 -27.96 9.02
CA PHE A 408 -9.35 -27.55 7.69
C PHE A 408 -8.18 -27.29 6.75
N ALA A 409 -7.25 -26.42 7.17
CA ALA A 409 -6.13 -26.00 6.35
C ALA A 409 -5.25 -27.19 5.94
N THR A 410 -5.01 -28.14 6.86
CA THR A 410 -4.26 -29.36 6.56
C THR A 410 -4.98 -30.24 5.56
N ARG A 411 -6.31 -30.43 5.70
CA ARG A 411 -7.10 -31.23 4.74
C ARG A 411 -7.12 -30.63 3.34
N LYS A 412 -7.05 -29.30 3.23
CA LYS A 412 -7.05 -28.57 1.95
C LYS A 412 -5.67 -28.25 1.41
N GLY A 413 -4.59 -28.63 2.12
CA GLY A 413 -3.23 -28.30 1.71
C GLY A 413 -2.94 -26.80 1.75
N SER A 414 -3.69 -26.04 2.55
CA SER A 414 -3.51 -24.60 2.72
C SER A 414 -2.20 -24.31 3.47
N PRO A 415 -1.42 -23.29 3.05
CA PRO A 415 -0.17 -22.92 3.71
C PRO A 415 -0.37 -22.36 5.12
N PHE A 416 -1.60 -22.00 5.51
CA PHE A 416 -1.89 -21.41 6.83
C PHE A 416 -1.97 -22.43 7.97
N ALA A 417 -1.98 -23.74 7.66
CA ALA A 417 -2.00 -24.79 8.69
C ALA A 417 -0.87 -24.61 9.72
N GLU A 418 0.35 -24.28 9.26
CA GLU A 418 1.50 -24.03 10.13
C GLU A 418 1.32 -22.80 11.03
N ALA A 419 0.64 -21.74 10.55
CA ALA A 419 0.39 -20.54 11.35
C ALA A 419 -0.56 -20.84 12.52
N PHE A 420 -1.63 -21.61 12.27
CA PHE A 420 -2.56 -22.03 13.32
C PHE A 420 -1.93 -22.99 14.32
N GLY A 421 -1.18 -23.99 13.83
CA GLY A 421 -0.42 -24.92 14.67
C GLY A 421 0.61 -24.21 15.54
N LEU A 422 1.32 -23.20 15.00
CA LEU A 422 2.26 -22.39 15.75
C LEU A 422 1.58 -21.55 16.84
N ALA A 423 0.48 -20.87 16.54
CA ALA A 423 -0.27 -20.10 17.53
C ALA A 423 -0.80 -20.98 18.66
N ARG A 424 -1.29 -22.18 18.33
CA ARG A 424 -1.72 -23.18 19.32
C ARG A 424 -0.55 -23.65 20.18
N PHE A 425 0.59 -23.98 19.58
CA PHE A 425 1.81 -24.34 20.31
C PHE A 425 2.23 -23.25 21.31
N ILE A 426 2.20 -21.98 20.92
CA ILE A 426 2.55 -20.85 21.79
C ILE A 426 1.60 -20.76 23.01
N LEU A 427 0.31 -21.04 22.83
CA LEU A 427 -0.66 -21.00 23.93
C LEU A 427 -0.57 -22.22 24.85
N GLU A 428 -0.33 -23.42 24.30
CA GLU A 428 -0.39 -24.68 25.04
C GLU A 428 0.94 -25.04 25.73
N ASN A 429 2.07 -24.71 25.12
CA ASN A 429 3.37 -25.21 25.55
C ASN A 429 3.93 -24.40 26.73
N THR A 430 4.10 -25.02 27.90
CA THR A 430 4.66 -24.40 29.11
C THR A 430 6.15 -24.72 29.34
N GLY A 431 6.80 -25.42 28.41
CA GLY A 431 8.19 -25.88 28.51
C GLY A 431 9.26 -24.78 28.39
N PHE A 432 8.86 -23.54 28.10
CA PHE A 432 9.73 -22.36 28.12
C PHE A 432 8.97 -21.15 28.68
N GLN A 433 9.67 -20.05 28.95
CA GLN A 433 9.05 -18.78 29.35
C GLN A 433 9.46 -17.68 28.38
N LEU A 434 8.50 -16.95 27.83
CA LEU A 434 8.73 -15.83 26.92
C LEU A 434 9.37 -14.64 27.63
N ARG A 435 9.12 -14.47 28.94
CA ARG A 435 9.75 -13.39 29.72
C ARG A 435 11.28 -13.51 29.84
N ASP A 436 11.82 -14.73 29.75
CA ASP A 436 13.25 -15.01 29.84
C ASP A 436 13.91 -15.09 28.44
N ALA A 437 13.26 -14.49 27.45
CA ALA A 437 13.68 -14.50 26.06
C ALA A 437 15.13 -14.05 25.89
N ALA A 438 15.98 -14.96 25.43
CA ALA A 438 17.35 -14.69 25.00
C ALA A 438 17.61 -15.43 23.68
N PRO A 439 18.47 -14.91 22.77
CA PRO A 439 18.76 -15.54 21.48
C PRO A 439 19.18 -17.01 21.62
N GLU A 440 19.89 -17.37 22.69
CA GLU A 440 20.35 -18.73 22.96
C GLU A 440 19.19 -19.72 23.22
N ARG A 441 18.02 -19.22 23.65
CA ARG A 441 16.82 -20.03 23.87
C ARG A 441 15.99 -20.25 22.60
N LEU A 442 16.21 -19.46 21.54
CA LEU A 442 15.53 -19.66 20.25
C LEU A 442 15.86 -21.04 19.64
N ALA A 443 17.11 -21.51 19.82
CA ALA A 443 17.51 -22.84 19.37
C ALA A 443 16.70 -23.97 20.06
N ALA A 444 16.45 -23.84 21.37
CA ALA A 444 15.63 -24.81 22.10
C ALA A 444 14.15 -24.75 21.69
N VAL A 445 13.63 -23.55 21.39
CA VAL A 445 12.26 -23.39 20.88
C VAL A 445 12.13 -23.99 19.48
N ARG A 446 13.10 -23.80 18.58
CA ARG A 446 13.13 -24.45 17.27
C ARG A 446 13.02 -25.97 17.39
N GLU A 447 13.79 -26.56 18.30
CA GLU A 447 13.73 -28.01 18.50
C GLU A 447 12.36 -28.46 19.03
N ALA A 448 11.78 -27.70 19.96
CA ALA A 448 10.43 -27.97 20.44
C ALA A 448 9.35 -27.84 19.35
N LEU A 449 9.47 -26.84 18.45
CA LEU A 449 8.58 -26.67 17.30
C LEU A 449 8.69 -27.85 16.32
N ARG A 450 9.90 -28.28 15.99
CA ARG A 450 10.13 -29.46 15.13
C ARG A 450 9.58 -30.74 15.75
N SER A 451 9.71 -30.90 17.07
CA SER A 451 9.20 -32.08 17.79
C SER A 451 7.68 -32.24 17.71
N VAL A 452 6.94 -31.15 17.47
CA VAL A 452 5.47 -31.18 17.27
C VAL A 452 5.09 -31.20 15.78
N GLY A 453 6.06 -31.37 14.89
CA GLY A 453 5.82 -31.49 13.45
C GLY A 453 5.70 -30.16 12.69
N LEU A 454 6.05 -29.02 13.32
CA LEU A 454 6.09 -27.73 12.63
C LEU A 454 7.36 -27.56 11.79
N GLY A 455 7.22 -26.98 10.60
CA GLY A 455 8.30 -26.80 9.63
C GLY A 455 9.20 -25.60 9.89
N GLU A 456 10.16 -25.37 8.98
CA GLU A 456 11.05 -24.20 9.05
C GLU A 456 10.30 -22.87 8.89
N ARG A 457 9.18 -22.85 8.14
CA ARG A 457 8.36 -21.64 7.98
C ARG A 457 7.77 -21.19 9.32
N ALA A 458 7.25 -22.12 10.13
CA ALA A 458 6.80 -21.83 11.48
C ALA A 458 7.96 -21.32 12.38
N CYS A 459 9.16 -21.90 12.26
CA CYS A 459 10.33 -21.43 13.02
C CYS A 459 10.70 -19.99 12.64
N ASP A 460 10.78 -19.69 11.35
CA ASP A 460 11.06 -18.34 10.84
C ASP A 460 9.98 -17.35 11.28
N ALA A 461 8.71 -17.74 11.22
CA ALA A 461 7.60 -16.92 11.66
C ALA A 461 7.66 -16.62 13.17
N PHE A 462 8.00 -17.62 14.00
CA PHE A 462 8.20 -17.43 15.43
C PHE A 462 9.31 -16.41 15.71
N GLU A 463 10.47 -16.56 15.06
CA GLU A 463 11.62 -15.68 15.27
C GLU A 463 11.37 -14.24 14.82
N ARG A 464 10.77 -14.05 13.63
CA ARG A 464 10.41 -12.72 13.14
C ARG A 464 9.43 -12.01 14.06
N ARG A 465 8.57 -12.75 14.76
CA ARG A 465 7.59 -12.22 15.71
C ARG A 465 8.11 -12.15 17.14
N PHE A 466 9.30 -12.68 17.42
CA PHE A 466 9.86 -12.70 18.77
C PHE A 466 10.18 -11.30 19.31
N SER A 467 10.55 -10.36 18.42
CA SER A 467 10.73 -8.94 18.76
C SER A 467 9.46 -8.29 19.33
N LEU A 468 8.28 -8.84 19.07
CA LEU A 468 7.06 -8.37 19.71
C LEU A 468 7.12 -8.58 21.23
N VAL A 469 7.70 -9.69 21.68
CA VAL A 469 7.81 -9.99 23.12
C VAL A 469 8.67 -8.94 23.82
N THR A 470 9.78 -8.52 23.21
CA THR A 470 10.67 -7.51 23.80
C THR A 470 10.01 -6.14 23.92
N LEU A 471 9.10 -5.79 23.01
CA LEU A 471 8.29 -4.57 23.11
C LEU A 471 7.39 -4.57 24.36
N PHE A 472 6.88 -5.73 24.79
CA PHE A 472 5.99 -5.84 25.94
C PHE A 472 6.69 -6.14 27.27
N GLN A 473 7.97 -6.49 27.25
CA GLN A 473 8.79 -6.73 28.45
C GLN A 473 9.10 -5.45 29.24
N VAL A 474 8.96 -4.27 28.62
CA VAL A 474 9.10 -2.98 29.33
C VAL A 474 7.95 -2.73 30.31
N PHE A 475 6.82 -3.44 30.13
CA PHE A 475 5.67 -3.41 31.01
C PHE A 475 5.68 -4.62 31.97
N PRO A 476 5.05 -4.51 33.15
CA PRO A 476 4.83 -5.66 34.03
C PRO A 476 3.79 -6.60 33.41
N SER A 477 4.21 -7.42 32.45
CA SER A 477 3.34 -8.35 31.70
C SER A 477 3.43 -9.77 32.27
N SER A 478 2.28 -10.40 32.51
CA SER A 478 2.22 -11.82 32.83
C SER A 478 2.65 -12.70 31.64
N GLU A 479 3.17 -13.90 31.92
CA GLU A 479 3.56 -14.87 30.89
C GLU A 479 2.38 -15.23 29.97
N GLU A 480 1.17 -15.40 30.54
CA GLU A 480 -0.05 -15.65 29.78
C GLU A 480 -0.35 -14.51 28.80
N ARG A 481 -0.17 -13.27 29.22
CA ARG A 481 -0.37 -12.09 28.37
C ARG A 481 0.61 -12.06 27.20
N LEU A 482 1.89 -12.31 27.46
CA LEU A 482 2.92 -12.35 26.41
C LEU A 482 2.62 -13.46 25.38
N ARG A 483 2.27 -14.65 25.87
CA ARG A 483 1.87 -15.79 25.02
C ARG A 483 0.64 -15.47 24.21
N GLY A 484 -0.35 -14.86 24.84
CA GLY A 484 -1.60 -14.49 24.19
C GLY A 484 -1.39 -13.47 23.06
N LEU A 485 -0.63 -12.40 23.30
CA LEU A 485 -0.30 -11.41 22.29
C LEU A 485 0.54 -12.00 21.14
N MET A 486 1.51 -12.87 21.46
CA MET A 486 2.32 -13.54 20.45
C MET A 486 1.49 -14.51 19.60
N ALA A 487 0.62 -15.30 20.22
CA ALA A 487 -0.28 -16.21 19.53
C ALA A 487 -1.26 -15.45 18.63
N CYS A 488 -1.86 -14.36 19.13
CA CYS A 488 -2.67 -13.45 18.31
C CYS A 488 -1.87 -12.92 17.12
N SER A 489 -0.59 -12.59 17.33
CA SER A 489 0.24 -12.07 16.24
C SER A 489 0.52 -13.07 15.13
N VAL A 490 0.65 -14.35 15.47
CA VAL A 490 0.91 -15.41 14.48
C VAL A 490 -0.38 -15.85 13.79
N ALA A 491 -1.50 -15.92 14.53
CA ALA A 491 -2.80 -16.34 14.01
C ALA A 491 -3.57 -15.26 13.25
N ASP A 492 -3.14 -14.01 13.32
CA ASP A 492 -3.71 -12.89 12.55
C ASP A 492 -3.27 -12.97 11.08
N VAL A 493 -3.95 -13.85 10.35
CA VAL A 493 -3.76 -14.16 8.92
C VAL A 493 -4.83 -13.47 8.04
N PHE A 494 -5.55 -12.50 8.61
CA PHE A 494 -6.72 -11.87 8.00
C PHE A 494 -6.35 -10.54 7.33
N GLY A 495 -6.64 -10.43 6.03
CA GLY A 495 -6.50 -9.19 5.27
C GLY A 495 -5.13 -8.99 4.61
N GLY A 496 -5.11 -8.23 3.53
CA GLY A 496 -3.95 -8.12 2.62
C GLY A 496 -4.02 -9.15 1.49
N MET A 497 -3.21 -8.96 0.44
CA MET A 497 -3.16 -9.85 -0.71
C MET A 497 -2.48 -11.19 -0.36
N GLY A 498 -3.13 -12.29 -0.72
CA GLY A 498 -2.70 -13.65 -0.38
C GLY A 498 -2.97 -14.01 1.08
N SER A 499 -3.95 -13.38 1.72
CA SER A 499 -4.37 -13.67 3.10
C SER A 499 -5.26 -14.91 3.17
N TRP A 500 -5.54 -15.40 4.39
CA TRP A 500 -6.45 -16.52 4.60
C TRP A 500 -7.80 -16.28 3.91
N ASN A 501 -8.31 -15.05 3.99
CA ASN A 501 -9.59 -14.63 3.42
C ASN A 501 -9.64 -14.67 1.88
N ASP A 502 -8.49 -14.77 1.21
CA ASP A 502 -8.40 -14.84 -0.25
C ASP A 502 -8.51 -16.28 -0.76
N GLU A 503 -8.52 -17.28 0.13
CA GLU A 503 -8.73 -18.67 -0.27
C GLU A 503 -10.17 -18.89 -0.75
N PHE A 504 -10.31 -19.60 -1.87
CA PHE A 504 -11.57 -19.97 -2.48
C PHE A 504 -11.58 -21.47 -2.77
N PHE A 505 -12.71 -22.12 -2.52
CA PHE A 505 -12.89 -23.55 -2.73
C PHE A 505 -14.08 -23.80 -3.68
N GLU A 506 -13.86 -24.62 -4.72
CA GLU A 506 -14.86 -24.87 -5.76
C GLU A 506 -16.09 -25.65 -5.27
N SER A 507 -15.94 -26.45 -4.23
CA SER A 507 -17.04 -27.23 -3.64
C SER A 507 -17.82 -26.36 -2.64
N ASP A 508 -19.15 -26.26 -2.83
CA ASP A 508 -20.04 -25.56 -1.90
C ASP A 508 -19.90 -26.06 -0.45
N GLU A 509 -19.66 -27.36 -0.26
CA GLU A 509 -19.46 -27.95 1.07
C GLU A 509 -18.17 -27.45 1.72
N ASP A 510 -17.09 -27.40 0.93
CA ASP A 510 -15.77 -26.96 1.39
C ASP A 510 -15.75 -25.46 1.66
N GLN A 511 -16.37 -24.68 0.77
CA GLN A 511 -16.54 -23.25 0.92
C GLN A 511 -17.37 -22.92 2.17
N ALA A 512 -18.48 -23.63 2.39
CA ALA A 512 -19.27 -23.46 3.61
C ALA A 512 -18.53 -23.90 4.89
N TRP A 513 -17.66 -24.92 4.82
CA TRP A 513 -16.82 -25.31 5.96
C TRP A 513 -15.77 -24.24 6.26
N TYR A 514 -15.08 -23.76 5.22
CA TYR A 514 -14.14 -22.66 5.28
C TYR A 514 -14.78 -21.42 5.92
N GLU A 515 -15.90 -20.93 5.40
CA GLU A 515 -16.57 -19.72 5.92
C GLU A 515 -16.93 -19.83 7.41
N ARG A 516 -17.44 -20.99 7.84
CA ARG A 516 -17.76 -21.24 9.26
C ARG A 516 -16.50 -21.21 10.14
N VAL A 517 -15.43 -21.85 9.70
CA VAL A 517 -14.15 -21.90 10.43
C VAL A 517 -13.52 -20.50 10.50
N THR A 518 -13.49 -19.79 9.38
CA THR A 518 -12.99 -18.42 9.24
C THR A 518 -13.72 -17.47 10.20
N GLN A 519 -15.05 -17.47 10.21
CA GLN A 519 -15.85 -16.63 11.10
C GLN A 519 -15.58 -16.94 12.57
N ARG A 520 -15.56 -18.23 12.94
CA ARG A 520 -15.33 -18.67 14.32
C ARG A 520 -13.92 -18.32 14.81
N LEU A 521 -12.91 -18.49 13.95
CA LEU A 521 -11.53 -18.14 14.24
C LEU A 521 -11.37 -16.63 14.42
N PHE A 522 -11.85 -15.85 13.46
CA PHE A 522 -11.76 -14.38 13.51
C PHE A 522 -12.36 -13.82 14.79
N ARG A 523 -13.58 -14.23 15.12
CA ARG A 523 -14.25 -13.84 16.37
C ARG A 523 -13.47 -14.22 17.62
N ALA A 524 -13.01 -15.48 17.71
CA ALA A 524 -12.29 -15.96 18.88
C ALA A 524 -10.94 -15.25 19.05
N LEU A 525 -10.25 -14.97 17.94
CA LEU A 525 -9.00 -14.22 17.91
C LEU A 525 -9.19 -12.81 18.47
N ARG A 526 -10.27 -12.13 18.05
CA ARG A 526 -10.63 -10.77 18.48
C ARG A 526 -10.98 -10.70 19.97
N GLU A 527 -11.89 -11.56 20.42
CA GLU A 527 -12.30 -11.60 21.83
C GLU A 527 -11.11 -11.92 22.75
N PHE A 528 -10.25 -12.86 22.33
CA PHE A 528 -9.04 -13.20 23.07
C PHE A 528 -8.00 -12.06 23.03
N PHE A 529 -7.79 -11.41 21.89
CA PHE A 529 -6.88 -10.26 21.78
C PHE A 529 -7.28 -9.13 22.75
N VAL A 530 -8.55 -8.72 22.75
CA VAL A 530 -9.06 -7.71 23.70
C VAL A 530 -8.87 -8.14 25.15
N THR A 531 -9.05 -9.43 25.45
CA THR A 531 -8.78 -9.99 26.78
C THR A 531 -7.30 -9.82 27.16
N MET A 532 -6.39 -10.16 26.25
CA MET A 532 -4.93 -10.08 26.49
C MET A 532 -4.41 -8.64 26.57
N VAL A 533 -4.92 -7.73 25.73
CA VAL A 533 -4.60 -6.30 25.83
C VAL A 533 -5.04 -5.74 27.18
N ASN A 534 -6.18 -6.22 27.69
CA ASN A 534 -6.71 -5.79 28.98
C ASN A 534 -6.12 -6.51 30.19
N ALA A 535 -5.42 -7.64 30.03
CA ALA A 535 -4.73 -8.32 31.10
C ALA A 535 -3.62 -7.43 31.71
N ARG A 536 -3.31 -7.66 32.99
CA ARG A 536 -2.15 -7.04 33.64
C ARG A 536 -0.94 -7.96 33.47
#